data_AF-A0A5U1YY84-F1
#
_entry.id   AF-A0A5U1YY84-F1
#
_cell.length_a   1.000
_cell.length_b   1.000
_cell.length_c   1.000
_cell.angle_alpha   90.00
_cell.angle_beta   90.00
_cell.angle_gamma   90.00
#
_symmetry.space_group_name_H-M   'P 1'
#
loop_
_entity.id
_entity.type
_entity.pdbx_description
1 polymer ?
#
loop_
_entity_poly.entity_id
_entity_poly.type
_entity_poly.pdbx_seq_one_letter_code
_entity_poly.pdbx_strand_id
1 'polypeptide(L)'
;MNSADLSKILEEHKVWITSMRESGSRANLRDANLRDANLRGANLRDANLRGADLRGANLRDANLRDANLCGANLCGANLRGANLRDADLRDANLRDANLCGANLCGANLCGANLRGANLRDADLRDANLCGADLRGANLRDANLRGADLRGANLRDANLPDLTFVILGEKYFISITNGEYVRAGCQNHTVEEWRKYSKQEIAEMDGRKALKFYPRLLDIIDFYIGKGERPDWLTSKEYADEVTE
;
A
#
# COMPACT_ATOMS: atom_id res chain seq x y z
N MET A 1 -19.95 10.60 19.68
CA MET A 1 -20.41 11.95 19.27
C MET A 1 -21.88 11.84 18.88
N ASN A 2 -22.72 12.85 19.11
CA ASN A 2 -24.11 12.78 18.66
C ASN A 2 -24.20 13.18 17.17
N SER A 3 -25.34 12.90 16.52
CA SER A 3 -25.51 13.18 15.09
C SER A 3 -25.50 14.67 14.75
N ALA A 4 -25.99 15.54 15.65
CA ALA A 4 -26.06 16.98 15.39
C ALA A 4 -24.67 17.62 15.36
N ASP A 5 -23.82 17.25 16.32
CA ASP A 5 -22.43 17.69 16.38
C ASP A 5 -21.65 17.23 15.14
N LEU A 6 -21.83 15.96 14.75
CA LEU A 6 -21.21 15.41 13.54
C LEU A 6 -21.66 16.18 12.30
N SER A 7 -22.97 16.39 12.12
CA SER A 7 -23.49 17.15 10.97
C SER A 7 -22.94 18.57 10.92
N LYS A 8 -22.83 19.25 12.07
CA LYS A 8 -22.23 20.59 12.13
C LYS A 8 -20.77 20.58 11.68
N ILE A 9 -19.97 19.63 12.18
CA ILE A 9 -18.56 19.48 11.79
C ILE A 9 -18.44 19.23 10.29
N LEU A 10 -19.29 18.36 9.73
CA LEU A 10 -19.27 18.04 8.31
C LEU A 10 -19.66 19.23 7.44
N GLU A 11 -20.61 20.06 7.87
CA GLU A 11 -21.01 21.26 7.12
C GLU A 11 -19.91 22.34 7.18
N GLU A 12 -19.32 22.58 8.34
CA GLU A 12 -18.17 23.49 8.47
C GLU A 12 -16.98 23.01 7.62
N HIS A 13 -16.75 21.70 7.56
CA HIS A 13 -15.70 21.11 6.74
C HIS A 13 -15.98 21.21 5.24
N LYS A 14 -17.23 21.02 4.83
CA LYS A 14 -17.64 21.23 3.45
C LYS A 14 -17.38 22.67 3.03
N VAL A 15 -17.78 23.66 3.84
CA VAL A 15 -17.46 25.07 3.59
C VAL A 15 -15.95 25.25 3.43
N TRP A 16 -15.16 24.70 4.37
CA TRP A 16 -13.70 24.76 4.35
C TRP A 16 -13.05 24.20 3.09
N ILE A 17 -13.56 23.08 2.57
CA ILE A 17 -13.09 22.53 1.31
C ILE A 17 -13.48 23.43 0.13
N THR A 18 -14.74 23.87 0.08
CA THR A 18 -15.26 24.64 -1.06
C THR A 18 -14.71 26.04 -1.16
N SER A 19 -14.33 26.65 -0.03
CA SER A 19 -13.74 27.99 0.04
C SER A 19 -12.21 27.96 -0.04
N MET A 20 -11.60 26.88 -0.55
CA MET A 20 -10.15 26.71 -0.63
C MET A 20 -9.42 27.01 0.70
N ARG A 21 -10.02 26.59 1.83
CA ARG A 21 -9.50 26.75 3.19
C ARG A 21 -9.59 28.16 3.79
N GLU A 22 -10.33 29.08 3.17
CA GLU A 22 -10.51 30.47 3.65
C GLU A 22 -11.61 30.65 4.71
N SER A 23 -12.57 29.72 4.83
CA SER A 23 -13.73 29.82 5.74
C SER A 23 -14.15 28.43 6.24
N GLY A 24 -15.06 28.33 7.21
CA GLY A 24 -15.42 27.04 7.82
C GLY A 24 -14.28 26.45 8.65
N SER A 25 -14.32 25.14 8.91
CA SER A 25 -13.31 24.46 9.73
C SER A 25 -13.01 23.05 9.21
N ARG A 26 -11.72 22.69 9.12
CA ARG A 26 -11.28 21.33 8.84
C ARG A 26 -11.93 20.36 9.84
N ALA A 27 -12.52 19.26 9.36
CA ALA A 27 -13.13 18.26 10.23
C ALA A 27 -12.09 17.69 11.20
N ASN A 28 -12.28 17.95 12.50
CA ASN A 28 -11.51 17.36 13.57
C ASN A 28 -12.38 16.35 14.30
N LEU A 29 -12.17 15.08 13.97
CA LEU A 29 -12.87 13.90 14.48
C LEU A 29 -11.90 12.97 15.22
N ARG A 30 -10.79 13.52 15.71
CA ARG A 30 -9.79 12.79 16.48
C ARG A 30 -10.44 12.13 17.70
N ASP A 31 -10.14 10.85 17.91
CA ASP A 31 -10.63 10.03 19.02
C ASP A 31 -12.17 10.00 19.14
N ALA A 32 -12.89 10.43 18.09
CA ALA A 32 -14.34 10.52 18.10
C ALA A 32 -14.96 9.12 18.03
N ASN A 33 -16.02 8.90 18.82
CA ASN A 33 -16.88 7.74 18.64
C ASN A 33 -17.86 7.99 17.49
N LEU A 34 -17.63 7.29 16.38
CA LEU A 34 -18.36 7.30 15.11
C LEU A 34 -18.81 5.87 14.72
N ARG A 35 -18.99 4.98 15.70
CA ARG A 35 -19.48 3.61 15.44
C ARG A 35 -20.80 3.66 14.70
N ASP A 36 -20.92 2.80 13.70
CA ASP A 36 -22.11 2.63 12.86
C ASP A 36 -22.60 3.94 12.20
N ALA A 37 -21.77 4.99 12.19
CA ALA A 37 -22.14 6.27 11.61
C ALA A 37 -22.33 6.14 10.10
N ASN A 38 -23.36 6.81 9.56
CA ASN A 38 -23.55 6.90 8.13
C ASN A 38 -22.79 8.11 7.55
N LEU A 39 -21.63 7.83 6.98
CA LEU A 39 -20.73 8.79 6.34
C LEU A 39 -20.62 8.52 4.82
N ARG A 40 -21.65 7.89 4.24
CA ARG A 40 -21.67 7.55 2.82
C ARG A 40 -21.52 8.81 1.97
N GLY A 41 -20.55 8.80 1.05
CA GLY A 41 -20.27 9.92 0.17
C GLY A 41 -19.79 11.18 0.88
N ALA A 42 -19.48 11.12 2.18
CA ALA A 42 -19.00 12.27 2.92
C ALA A 42 -17.67 12.75 2.34
N ASN A 43 -17.51 14.07 2.20
CA ASN A 43 -16.23 14.67 1.87
C ASN A 43 -15.46 14.91 3.17
N LEU A 44 -14.49 14.04 3.44
CA LEU A 44 -13.58 14.04 4.59
C LEU A 44 -12.13 14.22 4.12
N ARG A 45 -11.92 14.87 2.96
CA ARG A 45 -10.58 15.14 2.44
C ARG A 45 -9.81 15.97 3.45
N ASP A 46 -8.55 15.62 3.67
CA ASP A 46 -7.72 16.22 4.71
C ASP A 46 -8.30 16.02 6.14
N ALA A 47 -9.39 15.31 6.43
CA ALA A 47 -9.94 15.28 7.80
C ALA A 47 -8.96 14.64 8.81
N ASN A 48 -9.05 15.07 10.08
CA ASN A 48 -8.32 14.42 11.17
C ASN A 48 -9.24 13.41 11.87
N LEU A 49 -9.03 12.13 11.62
CA LEU A 49 -9.76 10.98 12.18
C LEU A 49 -8.82 10.08 13.00
N ARG A 50 -7.66 10.60 13.42
CA ARG A 50 -6.68 9.85 14.21
C ARG A 50 -7.33 9.24 15.45
N GLY A 51 -7.15 7.94 15.65
CA GLY A 51 -7.71 7.22 16.80
C GLY A 51 -9.24 7.13 16.85
N ALA A 52 -9.96 7.60 15.82
CA ALA A 52 -11.42 7.56 15.80
C ALA A 52 -11.95 6.12 15.81
N ASP A 53 -13.10 5.91 16.45
CA ASP A 53 -13.79 4.63 16.48
C ASP A 53 -14.88 4.61 15.41
N LEU A 54 -14.57 4.01 14.26
CA LEU A 54 -15.39 3.90 13.05
C LEU A 54 -15.89 2.47 12.81
N ARG A 55 -15.94 1.64 13.86
CA ARG A 55 -16.42 0.25 13.73
C ARG A 55 -17.81 0.21 13.13
N GLY A 56 -18.00 -0.62 12.11
CA GLY A 56 -19.27 -0.77 11.40
C GLY A 56 -19.73 0.47 10.62
N ALA A 57 -18.96 1.57 10.61
CA ALA A 57 -19.36 2.80 9.94
C ALA A 57 -19.52 2.59 8.42
N ASN A 58 -20.52 3.27 7.84
CA ASN A 58 -20.74 3.26 6.40
C ASN A 58 -20.02 4.44 5.76
N LEU A 59 -18.84 4.20 5.19
CA LEU A 59 -17.98 5.15 4.48
C LEU A 59 -17.99 4.88 2.96
N ARG A 60 -19.01 4.18 2.45
CA ARG A 60 -19.11 3.86 1.02
C ARG A 60 -19.05 5.15 0.20
N ASP A 61 -18.23 5.15 -0.85
CA ASP A 61 -18.00 6.29 -1.76
C ASP A 61 -17.49 7.57 -1.06
N ALA A 62 -17.05 7.51 0.21
CA ALA A 62 -16.55 8.68 0.92
C ALA A 62 -15.19 9.14 0.35
N ASN A 63 -14.95 10.45 0.38
CA ASN A 63 -13.66 11.02 0.01
C ASN A 63 -12.83 11.26 1.26
N LEU A 64 -11.85 10.39 1.51
CA LEU A 64 -10.89 10.40 2.63
C LEU A 64 -9.46 10.69 2.13
N ARG A 65 -9.31 11.27 0.93
CA ARG A 65 -8.00 11.62 0.38
C ARG A 65 -7.24 12.51 1.35
N ASP A 66 -5.94 12.26 1.53
CA ASP A 66 -5.07 13.03 2.44
C ASP A 66 -5.54 13.03 3.93
N ALA A 67 -6.51 12.18 4.30
CA ALA A 67 -7.03 12.14 5.67
C ALA A 67 -6.06 11.43 6.62
N ASN A 68 -6.04 11.86 7.88
CA ASN A 68 -5.29 11.18 8.94
C ASN A 68 -6.20 10.20 9.67
N LEU A 69 -6.01 8.91 9.44
CA LEU A 69 -6.70 7.78 10.06
C LEU A 69 -5.73 6.93 10.92
N CYS A 70 -4.58 7.48 11.29
CA CYS A 70 -3.57 6.76 12.07
C CYS A 70 -4.19 6.22 13.37
N GLY A 71 -4.05 4.92 13.61
CA GLY A 71 -4.60 4.22 14.77
C GLY A 71 -6.13 4.17 14.84
N ALA A 72 -6.86 4.58 13.80
CA ALA A 72 -8.32 4.52 13.80
C ALA A 72 -8.83 3.07 13.79
N ASN A 73 -9.99 2.83 14.41
CA ASN A 73 -10.63 1.52 14.41
C ASN A 73 -11.76 1.48 13.38
N LEU A 74 -11.50 0.88 12.23
CA LEU A 74 -12.40 0.69 11.09
C LEU A 74 -12.87 -0.77 10.98
N CYS A 75 -12.82 -1.56 12.05
CA CYS A 75 -13.19 -2.96 11.98
C CYS A 75 -14.65 -3.13 11.51
N GLY A 76 -14.84 -3.92 10.46
CA GLY A 76 -16.13 -4.15 9.82
C GLY A 76 -16.73 -2.92 9.09
N ALA A 77 -15.98 -1.83 8.94
CA ALA A 77 -16.47 -0.65 8.23
C ALA A 77 -16.66 -0.92 6.73
N ASN A 78 -17.65 -0.27 6.14
CA ASN A 78 -17.90 -0.34 4.70
C ASN A 78 -17.24 0.85 3.99
N LEU A 79 -16.09 0.62 3.35
CA LEU A 79 -15.28 1.58 2.59
C LEU A 79 -15.34 1.32 1.08
N ARG A 80 -16.35 0.58 0.60
CA ARG A 80 -16.48 0.25 -0.82
C ARG A 80 -16.46 1.52 -1.66
N GLY A 81 -15.59 1.56 -2.69
CA GLY A 81 -15.44 2.72 -3.57
C GLY A 81 -14.92 4.01 -2.90
N ALA A 82 -14.50 3.97 -1.63
CA ALA A 82 -13.97 5.14 -0.96
C ALA A 82 -12.64 5.58 -1.58
N ASN A 83 -12.41 6.90 -1.59
CA ASN A 83 -11.13 7.46 -2.01
C ASN A 83 -10.26 7.72 -0.78
N LEU A 84 -9.28 6.87 -0.54
CA LEU A 84 -8.27 6.92 0.52
C LEU A 84 -6.87 7.27 -0.02
N ARG A 85 -6.80 7.85 -1.23
CA ARG A 85 -5.53 8.19 -1.85
C ARG A 85 -4.70 9.08 -0.92
N ASP A 86 -3.43 8.75 -0.76
CA ASP A 86 -2.48 9.47 0.09
C ASP A 86 -2.88 9.55 1.59
N ALA A 87 -3.87 8.77 2.05
CA ALA A 87 -4.31 8.76 3.44
C ALA A 87 -3.29 8.08 4.37
N ASP A 88 -3.21 8.57 5.61
CA ASP A 88 -2.40 7.96 6.66
C ASP A 88 -3.25 6.97 7.47
N LEU A 89 -3.07 5.67 7.24
CA LEU A 89 -3.75 4.55 7.89
C LEU A 89 -2.79 3.74 8.76
N ARG A 90 -1.64 4.31 9.16
CA ARG A 90 -0.66 3.60 10.00
C ARG A 90 -1.31 3.08 11.27
N ASP A 91 -1.03 1.82 11.60
CA ASP A 91 -1.55 1.12 12.77
C ASP A 91 -3.10 1.09 12.88
N ALA A 92 -3.82 1.41 11.79
CA ALA A 92 -5.28 1.37 11.78
C ALA A 92 -5.78 -0.09 11.83
N ASN A 93 -6.92 -0.29 12.49
CA ASN A 93 -7.59 -1.59 12.50
C ASN A 93 -8.68 -1.65 11.43
N LEU A 94 -8.37 -2.26 10.29
CA LEU A 94 -9.27 -2.50 9.15
C LEU A 94 -9.75 -3.96 9.09
N ARG A 95 -9.68 -4.69 10.20
CA ARG A 95 -10.09 -6.11 10.25
C ARG A 95 -11.53 -6.26 9.76
N ASP A 96 -11.75 -7.21 8.86
CA ASP A 96 -13.06 -7.51 8.25
C ASP A 96 -13.72 -6.30 7.53
N ALA A 97 -12.97 -5.23 7.24
CA ALA A 97 -13.51 -4.07 6.53
C ALA A 97 -13.73 -4.38 5.04
N ASN A 98 -14.73 -3.74 4.43
CA ASN A 98 -14.99 -3.86 3.00
C ASN A 98 -14.40 -2.67 2.24
N LEU A 99 -13.24 -2.86 1.61
CA LEU A 99 -12.51 -1.89 0.80
C LEU A 99 -12.64 -2.19 -0.71
N CYS A 100 -13.64 -2.95 -1.13
CA CYS A 100 -13.79 -3.34 -2.53
C CYS A 100 -13.87 -2.11 -3.44
N GLY A 101 -13.01 -2.05 -4.46
CA GLY A 101 -12.91 -0.92 -5.39
C GLY A 101 -12.45 0.41 -4.75
N ALA A 102 -11.92 0.39 -3.53
CA ALA A 102 -11.40 1.61 -2.89
C ALA A 102 -10.10 2.06 -3.58
N ASN A 103 -9.88 3.37 -3.64
CA ASN A 103 -8.61 3.95 -4.10
C ASN A 103 -7.71 4.21 -2.90
N LEU A 104 -6.65 3.43 -2.75
CA LEU A 104 -5.61 3.50 -1.72
C LEU A 104 -4.25 3.86 -2.32
N CYS A 105 -4.21 4.42 -3.53
CA CYS A 105 -2.96 4.78 -4.19
C CYS A 105 -2.16 5.74 -3.29
N GLY A 106 -0.88 5.44 -3.05
CA GLY A 106 0.00 6.20 -2.15
C GLY A 106 -0.36 6.17 -0.66
N ALA A 107 -1.40 5.42 -0.25
CA ALA A 107 -1.82 5.38 1.14
C ALA A 107 -0.76 4.70 2.03
N ASN A 108 -0.62 5.18 3.27
CA ASN A 108 0.29 4.59 4.24
C ASN A 108 -0.46 3.66 5.19
N LEU A 109 -0.34 2.35 4.97
CA LEU A 109 -0.94 1.27 5.76
C LEU A 109 0.11 0.52 6.60
N CYS A 110 1.27 1.13 6.87
CA CYS A 110 2.33 0.49 7.63
C CYS A 110 1.79 0.05 9.01
N GLY A 111 2.00 -1.23 9.36
CA GLY A 111 1.51 -1.82 10.61
C GLY A 111 -0.02 -1.99 10.72
N ALA A 112 -0.80 -1.67 9.68
CA ALA A 112 -2.25 -1.78 9.73
C ALA A 112 -2.71 -3.24 9.83
N ASN A 113 -3.82 -3.48 10.54
CA ASN A 113 -4.46 -4.77 10.61
C ASN A 113 -5.57 -4.87 9.56
N LEU A 114 -5.32 -5.63 8.49
CA LEU A 114 -6.24 -5.88 7.36
C LEU A 114 -6.74 -7.33 7.35
N ARG A 115 -6.65 -8.06 8.48
CA ARG A 115 -7.04 -9.46 8.54
C ARG A 115 -8.50 -9.64 8.10
N GLY A 116 -8.75 -10.53 7.15
CA GLY A 116 -10.09 -10.79 6.59
C GLY A 116 -10.70 -9.62 5.79
N ALA A 117 -9.97 -8.53 5.55
CA ALA A 117 -10.48 -7.40 4.80
C ALA A 117 -10.74 -7.77 3.32
N ASN A 118 -11.78 -7.19 2.73
CA ASN A 118 -12.07 -7.34 1.32
C ASN A 118 -11.50 -6.16 0.52
N LEU A 119 -10.36 -6.36 -0.13
CA LEU A 119 -9.65 -5.41 -0.99
C LEU A 119 -9.84 -5.72 -2.49
N ARG A 120 -10.84 -6.52 -2.85
CA ARG A 120 -11.07 -6.88 -4.26
C ARG A 120 -11.24 -5.65 -5.13
N ASP A 121 -10.59 -5.62 -6.29
CA ASP A 121 -10.63 -4.49 -7.23
C ASP A 121 -10.05 -3.17 -6.68
N ALA A 122 -9.38 -3.17 -5.52
CA ALA A 122 -8.82 -1.96 -4.93
C ALA A 122 -7.55 -1.50 -5.66
N ASP A 123 -7.35 -0.18 -5.71
CA ASP A 123 -6.12 0.43 -6.23
C ASP A 123 -5.15 0.70 -5.08
N LEU A 124 -4.10 -0.11 -4.95
CA LEU A 124 -3.06 -0.03 -3.91
C LEU A 124 -1.71 0.41 -4.52
N ARG A 125 -1.72 1.09 -5.67
CA ARG A 125 -0.48 1.55 -6.31
C ARG A 125 0.35 2.38 -5.35
N ASP A 126 1.63 2.08 -5.25
CA ASP A 126 2.59 2.79 -4.39
C ASP A 126 2.20 2.84 -2.88
N ALA A 127 1.24 2.01 -2.45
CA ALA A 127 0.83 1.97 -1.07
C ALA A 127 1.92 1.35 -0.19
N ASN A 128 2.10 1.90 1.01
CA ASN A 128 3.01 1.33 2.00
C ASN A 128 2.27 0.32 2.87
N LEU A 129 2.48 -0.97 2.66
CA LEU A 129 1.93 -2.08 3.44
C LEU A 129 2.99 -2.72 4.35
N CYS A 130 4.09 -2.02 4.63
CA CYS A 130 5.19 -2.55 5.44
C CYS A 130 4.68 -3.01 6.81
N GLY A 131 4.95 -4.27 7.18
CA GLY A 131 4.51 -4.85 8.44
C GLY A 131 2.99 -5.03 8.60
N ALA A 132 2.19 -4.79 7.57
CA ALA A 132 0.73 -4.93 7.65
C ALA A 132 0.32 -6.40 7.84
N ASP A 133 -0.75 -6.63 8.59
CA ASP A 133 -1.35 -7.96 8.76
C ASP A 133 -2.49 -8.17 7.76
N LEU A 134 -2.20 -8.87 6.66
CA LEU A 134 -3.13 -9.14 5.56
C LEU A 134 -3.69 -10.58 5.62
N ARG A 135 -3.60 -11.25 6.77
CA ARG A 135 -4.02 -12.66 6.88
C ARG A 135 -5.47 -12.86 6.45
N GLY A 136 -5.69 -13.80 5.52
CA GLY A 136 -7.03 -14.08 5.00
C GLY A 136 -7.69 -12.93 4.24
N ALA A 137 -6.96 -11.84 3.92
CA ALA A 137 -7.50 -10.74 3.15
C ALA A 137 -7.74 -11.15 1.70
N ASN A 138 -8.78 -10.61 1.07
CA ASN A 138 -9.06 -10.85 -0.34
C ASN A 138 -8.57 -9.68 -1.18
N LEU A 139 -7.45 -9.85 -1.88
CA LEU A 139 -6.86 -8.87 -2.80
C LEU A 139 -7.02 -9.25 -4.27
N ARG A 140 -7.91 -10.19 -4.61
CA ARG A 140 -8.14 -10.57 -6.00
C ARG A 140 -8.43 -9.34 -6.85
N ASP A 141 -7.85 -9.27 -8.04
CA ASP A 141 -8.05 -8.16 -8.99
C ASP A 141 -7.55 -6.78 -8.48
N ALA A 142 -6.86 -6.72 -7.34
CA ALA A 142 -6.29 -5.48 -6.82
C ALA A 142 -4.99 -5.08 -7.58
N ASN A 143 -4.73 -3.78 -7.63
CA ASN A 143 -3.51 -3.23 -8.23
C ASN A 143 -2.48 -2.88 -7.14
N LEU A 144 -1.43 -3.70 -7.01
CA LEU A 144 -0.32 -3.56 -6.07
C LEU A 144 0.97 -3.03 -6.73
N ARG A 145 0.92 -2.50 -7.96
CA ARG A 145 2.12 -1.97 -8.63
C ARG A 145 2.81 -0.95 -7.74
N GLY A 146 4.12 -1.10 -7.53
CA GLY A 146 4.88 -0.20 -6.66
C GLY A 146 4.69 -0.39 -5.15
N ALA A 147 3.70 -1.17 -4.70
CA ALA A 147 3.39 -1.32 -3.28
C ALA A 147 4.53 -1.95 -2.47
N ASP A 148 4.70 -1.50 -1.23
CA ASP A 148 5.72 -2.03 -0.32
C ASP A 148 5.13 -3.09 0.62
N LEU A 149 5.45 -4.37 0.37
CA LEU A 149 4.99 -5.51 1.16
C LEU A 149 6.02 -6.01 2.18
N ARG A 150 7.10 -5.26 2.44
CA ARG A 150 8.16 -5.71 3.37
C ARG A 150 7.59 -6.04 4.74
N GLY A 151 7.85 -7.26 5.22
CA GLY A 151 7.38 -7.71 6.53
C GLY A 151 5.86 -7.88 6.66
N ALA A 152 5.09 -7.72 5.58
CA ALA A 152 3.65 -7.95 5.60
C ALA A 152 3.33 -9.45 5.81
N ASN A 153 2.29 -9.74 6.59
CA ASN A 153 1.83 -11.11 6.80
C ASN A 153 0.70 -11.46 5.82
N LEU A 154 1.03 -12.24 4.80
CA LEU A 154 0.14 -12.62 3.71
C LEU A 154 -0.44 -14.03 3.83
N ARG A 155 -0.33 -14.68 5.01
CA ARG A 155 -0.85 -16.06 5.16
C ARG A 155 -2.34 -16.11 4.84
N ASP A 156 -2.72 -17.08 4.01
CA ASP A 156 -4.10 -17.29 3.56
C ASP A 156 -4.72 -16.11 2.79
N ALA A 157 -3.93 -15.10 2.41
CA ALA A 157 -4.40 -13.99 1.60
C ALA A 157 -4.60 -14.42 0.14
N ASN A 158 -5.67 -13.95 -0.49
CA ASN A 158 -5.92 -14.17 -1.91
C ASN A 158 -5.29 -13.03 -2.71
N LEU A 159 -4.06 -13.21 -3.17
CA LEU A 159 -3.29 -12.19 -3.90
C LEU A 159 -3.80 -11.99 -5.34
N PRO A 160 -3.56 -10.82 -5.96
CA PRO A 160 -3.75 -10.65 -7.39
C PRO A 160 -2.81 -11.58 -8.19
N ASP A 161 -3.21 -11.90 -9.42
CA ASP A 161 -2.36 -12.66 -10.34
C ASP A 161 -0.97 -12.03 -10.49
N LEU A 162 0.04 -12.88 -10.67
CA LEU A 162 1.45 -12.50 -10.82
C LEU A 162 1.99 -11.64 -9.66
N THR A 163 1.45 -11.83 -8.45
CA THR A 163 1.98 -11.23 -7.22
C THR A 163 2.61 -12.30 -6.34
N PHE A 164 3.88 -12.11 -6.01
CA PHE A 164 4.70 -13.08 -5.30
C PHE A 164 5.47 -12.40 -4.17
N VAL A 165 5.58 -13.05 -3.02
CA VAL A 165 6.54 -12.70 -1.97
C VAL A 165 7.49 -13.87 -1.79
N ILE A 166 8.78 -13.61 -1.99
CA ILE A 166 9.82 -14.63 -2.05
C ILE A 166 10.69 -14.50 -0.81
N LEU A 167 10.75 -15.58 -0.04
CA LEU A 167 11.43 -15.67 1.25
C LEU A 167 12.72 -16.49 1.14
N GLY A 168 13.63 -16.30 2.08
CA GLY A 168 14.89 -17.05 2.16
C GLY A 168 16.01 -16.50 1.27
N GLU A 169 15.76 -15.42 0.54
CA GLU A 169 16.75 -14.72 -0.27
C GLU A 169 17.53 -13.68 0.56
N LYS A 170 18.66 -13.23 0.02
CA LYS A 170 19.54 -12.24 0.68
C LYS A 170 18.83 -10.94 1.01
N TYR A 171 17.93 -10.51 0.12
CA TYR A 171 17.07 -9.36 0.32
C TYR A 171 15.62 -9.83 0.32
N PHE A 172 14.75 -9.09 1.00
CA PHE A 172 13.32 -9.26 0.80
C PHE A 172 12.99 -9.07 -0.68
N ILE A 173 12.26 -10.01 -1.26
CA ILE A 173 11.80 -9.91 -2.64
C ILE A 173 10.28 -9.98 -2.71
N SER A 174 9.70 -9.06 -3.46
CA SER A 174 8.32 -9.18 -3.91
C SER A 174 8.20 -8.81 -5.37
N ILE A 175 7.28 -9.46 -6.06
CA ILE A 175 6.85 -9.09 -7.40
C ILE A 175 5.38 -8.70 -7.29
N THR A 176 4.97 -7.57 -7.85
CA THR A 176 3.58 -7.11 -7.82
C THR A 176 3.02 -6.92 -9.23
N ASN A 177 1.85 -7.54 -9.46
CA ASN A 177 1.12 -7.53 -10.73
C ASN A 177 1.99 -7.87 -11.97
N GLY A 178 3.02 -8.70 -11.77
CA GLY A 178 3.96 -9.12 -12.82
C GLY A 178 4.84 -8.02 -13.42
N GLU A 179 4.81 -6.81 -12.86
CA GLU A 179 5.44 -5.63 -13.48
C GLU A 179 6.54 -5.03 -12.62
N TYR A 180 6.33 -4.95 -11.30
CA TYR A 180 7.30 -4.36 -10.37
C TYR A 180 7.97 -5.44 -9.55
N VAL A 181 9.28 -5.28 -9.33
CA VAL A 181 10.08 -6.15 -8.47
C VAL A 181 10.77 -5.29 -7.43
N ARG A 182 10.53 -5.64 -6.16
CA ARG A 182 11.24 -5.09 -5.02
C ARG A 182 12.35 -6.05 -4.62
N ALA A 183 13.56 -5.53 -4.42
CA ALA A 183 14.70 -6.22 -3.83
C ALA A 183 15.28 -5.34 -2.71
N GLY A 184 14.96 -5.67 -1.46
CA GLY A 184 15.30 -4.83 -0.32
C GLY A 184 14.58 -3.47 -0.39
N CYS A 185 15.34 -2.38 -0.41
CA CYS A 185 14.80 -1.03 -0.52
C CYS A 185 14.52 -0.59 -1.96
N GLN A 186 15.10 -1.28 -2.95
CA GLN A 186 14.96 -0.96 -4.37
C GLN A 186 13.66 -1.54 -4.92
N ASN A 187 12.94 -0.77 -5.72
CA ASN A 187 11.68 -1.19 -6.32
C ASN A 187 11.53 -0.57 -7.70
N HIS A 188 11.66 -1.42 -8.71
CA HIS A 188 11.76 -1.01 -10.11
C HIS A 188 10.96 -2.00 -10.95
N THR A 189 10.64 -1.62 -12.17
CA THR A 189 9.98 -2.51 -13.11
C THR A 189 10.89 -3.68 -13.49
N VAL A 190 10.30 -4.79 -13.94
CA VAL A 190 11.02 -5.94 -14.49
C VAL A 190 11.94 -5.52 -15.63
N GLU A 191 11.51 -4.57 -16.46
CA GLU A 191 12.31 -4.08 -17.59
C GLU A 191 13.53 -3.28 -17.14
N GLU A 192 13.39 -2.40 -16.15
CA GLU A 192 14.51 -1.65 -15.57
C GLU A 192 15.52 -2.60 -14.95
N TRP A 193 15.05 -3.59 -14.17
CA TRP A 193 15.92 -4.61 -13.59
C TRP A 193 16.71 -5.40 -14.63
N ARG A 194 16.26 -5.51 -15.88
CA ARG A 194 17.00 -6.20 -16.94
C ARG A 194 18.01 -5.31 -17.67
N LYS A 195 17.96 -4.00 -17.45
CA LYS A 195 18.74 -2.99 -18.19
C LYS A 195 19.79 -2.30 -17.33
N TYR A 196 19.79 -2.50 -16.01
CA TYR A 196 20.78 -1.85 -15.15
C TYR A 196 22.21 -2.21 -15.53
N SER A 197 23.02 -1.16 -15.56
CA SER A 197 24.47 -1.24 -15.67
C SER A 197 25.10 -1.80 -14.40
N LYS A 198 26.33 -2.29 -14.53
CA LYS A 198 27.14 -2.76 -13.40
C LYS A 198 27.28 -1.67 -12.32
N GLN A 199 27.49 -0.43 -12.73
CA GLN A 199 27.66 0.71 -11.82
C GLN A 199 26.38 0.98 -11.02
N GLU A 200 25.22 1.04 -11.68
CA GLU A 200 23.93 1.28 -11.00
C GLU A 200 23.63 0.20 -9.96
N ILE A 201 23.90 -1.07 -10.27
CA ILE A 201 23.77 -2.17 -9.29
C ILE A 201 24.76 -2.01 -8.13
N ALA A 202 26.01 -1.64 -8.42
CA ALA A 202 27.01 -1.39 -7.38
C ALA A 202 26.64 -0.20 -6.49
N GLU A 203 25.96 0.82 -7.02
CA GLU A 203 25.49 1.97 -6.23
C GLU A 203 24.36 1.59 -5.25
N MET A 204 23.64 0.49 -5.49
CA MET A 204 22.54 0.06 -4.62
C MET A 204 23.01 -0.55 -3.27
N ASP A 205 24.00 -1.44 -3.29
CA ASP A 205 24.59 -2.08 -2.09
C ASP A 205 25.99 -2.67 -2.37
N GLY A 206 26.75 -2.02 -3.24
CA GLY A 206 28.12 -2.39 -3.59
C GLY A 206 28.26 -3.83 -4.09
N ARG A 207 29.35 -4.47 -3.67
CA ARG A 207 29.67 -5.86 -4.00
C ARG A 207 28.57 -6.84 -3.60
N LYS A 208 27.79 -6.53 -2.55
CA LYS A 208 26.70 -7.41 -2.09
C LYS A 208 25.56 -7.46 -3.11
N ALA A 209 25.19 -6.32 -3.70
CA ALA A 209 24.23 -6.26 -4.79
C ALA A 209 24.76 -6.95 -6.05
N LEU A 210 26.01 -6.66 -6.45
CA LEU A 210 26.65 -7.28 -7.63
C LEU A 210 26.67 -8.81 -7.58
N LYS A 211 26.98 -9.40 -6.42
CA LYS A 211 26.96 -10.87 -6.24
C LYS A 211 25.55 -11.45 -6.29
N PHE A 212 24.54 -10.69 -5.87
CA PHE A 212 23.16 -11.15 -5.80
C PHE A 212 22.37 -10.94 -7.10
N TYR A 213 22.74 -9.96 -7.89
CA TYR A 213 22.00 -9.53 -9.06
C TYR A 213 21.72 -10.65 -10.10
N PRO A 214 22.66 -11.56 -10.43
CA PRO A 214 22.33 -12.70 -11.30
C PRO A 214 21.21 -13.57 -10.74
N ARG A 215 21.23 -13.83 -9.43
CA ARG A 215 20.17 -14.58 -8.73
C ARG A 215 18.83 -13.84 -8.77
N LEU A 216 18.84 -12.52 -8.63
CA LEU A 216 17.63 -11.70 -8.80
C LEU A 216 17.04 -11.89 -10.21
N LEU A 217 17.86 -11.84 -11.26
CA LEU A 217 17.41 -12.07 -12.64
C LEU A 217 16.88 -13.51 -12.86
N ASP A 218 17.49 -14.52 -12.23
CA ASP A 218 16.97 -15.89 -12.26
C ASP A 218 15.58 -16.01 -11.63
N ILE A 219 15.35 -15.31 -10.51
CA ILE A 219 14.04 -15.26 -9.85
C ILE A 219 13.02 -14.59 -10.77
N ILE A 220 13.37 -13.46 -11.39
CA ILE A 220 12.50 -12.76 -12.33
C ILE A 220 12.17 -13.66 -13.52
N ASP A 221 13.16 -14.34 -14.12
CA ASP A 221 12.96 -15.26 -15.23
C ASP A 221 12.03 -16.44 -14.87
N PHE A 222 12.13 -16.94 -13.64
CA PHE A 222 11.29 -18.05 -13.16
C PHE A 222 9.82 -17.65 -13.03
N TYR A 223 9.53 -16.50 -12.42
CA TYR A 223 8.16 -16.07 -12.13
C TYR A 223 7.48 -15.32 -13.28
N ILE A 224 8.23 -14.51 -14.02
CA ILE A 224 7.72 -13.58 -15.04
C ILE A 224 8.11 -13.99 -16.46
N GLY A 225 8.98 -14.99 -16.60
CA GLY A 225 9.46 -15.47 -17.88
C GLY A 225 10.80 -14.86 -18.29
N LYS A 226 11.50 -15.56 -19.16
CA LYS A 226 12.84 -15.16 -19.63
C LYS A 226 12.77 -13.86 -20.44
N GLY A 227 13.81 -13.06 -20.29
CA GLY A 227 14.03 -11.86 -21.09
C GLY A 227 15.52 -11.56 -21.25
N GLU A 228 15.83 -10.45 -21.90
CA GLU A 228 17.21 -9.98 -22.05
C GLU A 228 17.86 -9.76 -20.67
N ARG A 229 19.17 -9.97 -20.62
CA ARG A 229 20.00 -9.74 -19.44
C ARG A 229 21.19 -8.86 -19.84
N PRO A 230 21.76 -8.07 -18.92
CA PRO A 230 22.89 -7.20 -19.27
C PRO A 230 24.14 -8.00 -19.69
N ASP A 231 24.75 -7.62 -20.81
CA ASP A 231 25.92 -8.31 -21.38
C ASP A 231 27.13 -8.33 -20.42
N TRP A 232 27.26 -7.31 -19.56
CA TRP A 232 28.36 -7.19 -18.60
C TRP A 232 28.43 -8.35 -17.60
N LEU A 233 27.33 -9.09 -17.40
CA LEU A 233 27.30 -10.31 -16.58
C LEU A 233 28.16 -11.45 -17.14
N THR A 234 28.48 -11.41 -18.43
CA THR A 234 29.35 -12.40 -19.09
C THR A 234 30.80 -11.92 -19.20
N SER A 235 31.10 -10.70 -18.76
CA SER A 235 32.45 -10.14 -18.82
C SER A 235 33.39 -10.79 -17.81
N LYS A 236 34.66 -10.95 -18.20
CA LYS A 236 35.72 -11.48 -17.32
C LYS A 236 35.94 -10.59 -16.09
N GLU A 237 35.92 -9.27 -16.27
CA GLU A 237 36.08 -8.29 -15.18
C GLU A 237 35.02 -8.47 -14.09
N TYR A 238 33.78 -8.78 -14.47
CA TYR A 238 32.74 -9.09 -13.50
C TYR A 238 33.05 -10.41 -12.75
N ALA A 239 33.40 -11.47 -13.48
CA ALA A 239 33.69 -12.78 -12.90
C ALA A 239 34.81 -12.73 -11.84
N ASP A 240 35.88 -11.97 -12.10
CA ASP A 240 37.00 -11.79 -11.19
C ASP A 240 36.55 -11.02 -9.91
N GLU A 241 35.69 -10.00 -10.06
CA GLU A 241 35.23 -9.18 -8.93
C GLU A 241 34.23 -9.90 -8.00
N VAL A 242 33.46 -10.87 -8.48
CA VAL A 242 32.51 -11.62 -7.63
C VAL A 242 33.08 -12.87 -6.98
N THR A 243 34.23 -13.37 -7.47
CA THR A 243 34.88 -14.60 -6.96
C THR A 243 35.82 -14.35 -5.77
N GLU A 244 36.42 -13.15 -5.66
CA GLU A 244 37.14 -12.67 -4.47
C GLU A 244 36.20 -12.23 -3.31
#